data_AF-I2Q3Z9-F1
#
_entry.id   AF-I2Q3Z9-F1
#
_cell.length_a   1.000
_cell.length_b   1.000
_cell.length_c   1.000
_cell.angle_alpha   90.00
_cell.angle_beta   90.00
_cell.angle_gamma   90.00
#
_symmetry.space_group_name_H-M   'P 1'
#
loop_
_entity.id
_entity.type
_entity.pdbx_description
1 polymer ?
#
loop_
_entity_poly.entity_id
_entity_poly.type
_entity_poly.pdbx_seq_one_letter_code
_entity_poly.pdbx_strand_id
1 'polypeptide(L)'
;MKKISLSAACLVLLLLAGTAGAATTKESLLKFYQSYLTLVSAGDYVATSRDQPDVWDAKFDAVARDAGFENAADALAASETMANDSDIAALRQAVTDKILLQYRPYRE
;
A
#
# COMPACT_ATOMS: atom_id res chain seq x y z
N MET A 1 -16.27 11.35 52.42
CA MET A 1 -15.64 10.24 51.69
C MET A 1 -16.72 9.47 50.92
N LYS A 2 -16.87 9.71 49.61
CA LYS A 2 -17.80 8.99 48.74
C LYS A 2 -16.97 8.11 47.80
N LYS A 3 -17.15 6.79 47.93
CA LYS A 3 -16.46 5.75 47.16
C LYS A 3 -17.09 5.70 45.76
N ILE A 4 -16.30 5.99 44.72
CA ILE A 4 -16.74 5.82 43.33
C ILE A 4 -16.24 4.45 42.87
N SER A 5 -17.19 3.61 42.50
CA SER A 5 -17.02 2.19 42.18
C SER A 5 -16.12 1.98 40.95
N LEU A 6 -15.15 1.07 41.10
CA LEU A 6 -14.09 0.74 40.15
C LEU A 6 -14.55 -0.14 38.96
N SER A 7 -15.79 0.01 38.50
CA SER A 7 -16.40 -0.92 37.53
C SER A 7 -16.50 -0.40 36.09
N ALA A 8 -16.03 0.82 35.81
CA ALA A 8 -16.13 1.42 34.47
C ALA A 8 -14.81 1.43 33.68
N ALA A 9 -13.70 0.98 34.26
CA ALA A 9 -12.37 1.11 33.64
C ALA A 9 -11.98 -0.05 32.70
N CYS A 10 -12.75 -1.14 32.62
CA CYS A 10 -12.38 -2.32 31.82
C CYS A 10 -12.91 -2.31 30.38
N LEU A 11 -13.82 -1.41 29.99
CA LEU A 11 -14.45 -1.47 28.67
C LEU A 11 -13.71 -0.71 27.56
N VAL A 12 -12.72 0.11 27.89
CA VAL A 12 -12.03 0.97 26.89
C VAL A 12 -10.80 0.28 26.28
N LEU A 13 -10.24 -0.75 26.92
CA LEU A 13 -9.04 -1.44 26.43
C LEU A 13 -9.32 -2.48 25.34
N LEU A 14 -10.58 -2.75 25.01
CA LEU A 14 -10.99 -3.73 24.00
C LEU A 14 -11.19 -3.15 22.59
N LEU A 15 -11.10 -1.82 22.42
CA LEU A 15 -11.27 -1.17 21.10
C LEU A 15 -9.95 -0.93 20.35
N LEU A 16 -8.80 -1.30 20.91
CA LEU A 16 -7.51 -1.31 20.19
C LEU A 16 -7.12 -2.69 19.65
N ALA A 17 -7.98 -3.71 19.78
CA ALA A 17 -7.70 -5.09 19.36
C ALA A 17 -8.25 -5.45 17.97
N GLY A 18 -8.30 -4.48 17.06
CA GLY A 18 -8.54 -4.69 15.63
C GLY A 18 -7.85 -3.53 14.91
N THR A 19 -6.66 -3.67 14.37
CA THR A 19 -6.25 -4.69 13.40
C THR A 19 -4.94 -5.33 13.85
N ALA A 20 -4.91 -6.65 13.98
CA ALA A 20 -3.66 -7.36 13.74
C ALA A 20 -3.37 -7.25 12.24
N GLY A 21 -3.02 -6.05 11.77
CA GLY A 21 -2.39 -5.89 10.48
C GLY A 21 -1.21 -6.83 10.49
N ALA A 22 -1.12 -7.71 9.49
CA ALA A 22 0.07 -8.51 9.29
C ALA A 22 1.27 -7.58 9.49
N ALA A 23 2.19 -7.94 10.40
CA ALA A 23 3.32 -7.07 10.70
C ALA A 23 3.97 -6.65 9.38
N THR A 24 3.97 -5.36 9.07
CA THR A 24 4.58 -4.86 7.83
C THR A 24 6.02 -5.35 7.82
N THR A 25 6.32 -6.27 6.91
CA THR A 25 7.68 -6.76 6.71
C THR A 25 8.30 -6.09 5.50
N LYS A 26 9.63 -5.97 5.50
CA LYS A 26 10.39 -5.59 4.31
C LYS A 26 10.03 -6.50 3.12
N GLU A 27 9.85 -7.80 3.36
CA GLU A 27 9.49 -8.78 2.32
C GLU A 27 8.13 -8.46 1.67
N SER A 28 7.11 -8.14 2.46
CA SER A 28 5.80 -7.71 1.96
C SER A 28 5.92 -6.46 1.08
N LEU A 29 6.69 -5.46 1.51
CA LEU A 29 6.90 -4.25 0.71
C LEU A 29 7.71 -4.50 -0.57
N LEU A 30 8.73 -5.36 -0.51
CA LEU A 30 9.49 -5.79 -1.69
C LEU A 30 8.56 -6.49 -2.69
N LYS A 31 7.70 -7.41 -2.21
CA LYS A 31 6.72 -8.12 -3.05
C LYS A 31 5.73 -7.13 -3.68
N PHE A 32 5.18 -6.20 -2.88
CA PHE A 32 4.27 -5.17 -3.35
C PHE A 32 4.88 -4.34 -4.49
N TYR A 33 6.08 -3.78 -4.30
CA TYR A 33 6.70 -2.93 -5.31
C TYR A 33 7.15 -3.69 -6.57
N GLN A 34 7.57 -4.95 -6.45
CA GLN A 34 7.88 -5.80 -7.61
C GLN A 34 6.62 -6.08 -8.45
N SER A 35 5.51 -6.43 -7.79
CA SER A 35 4.23 -6.64 -8.46
C SER A 35 3.67 -5.33 -9.03
N TYR A 36 3.85 -4.20 -8.33
CA TYR A 36 3.45 -2.89 -8.83
C TYR A 36 4.27 -2.50 -10.08
N LEU A 37 5.58 -2.73 -10.07
CA LEU A 37 6.44 -2.51 -11.24
C LEU A 37 5.98 -3.34 -12.44
N THR A 38 5.59 -4.59 -12.22
CA THR A 38 5.02 -5.45 -13.28
C THR A 38 3.72 -4.87 -13.82
N LEU A 39 2.84 -4.40 -12.93
CA LEU A 39 1.54 -3.82 -13.28
C LEU A 39 1.69 -2.55 -14.14
N VAL A 40 2.59 -1.62 -13.77
CA VAL A 40 2.86 -0.40 -14.58
C VAL A 40 3.70 -0.69 -15.83
N SER A 41 4.31 -1.86 -15.89
CA SER A 41 5.03 -2.32 -17.08
C SER A 41 4.14 -2.94 -18.14
N ALA A 42 2.88 -3.24 -17.81
CA ALA A 42 1.91 -3.76 -18.75
C ALA A 42 1.67 -2.75 -19.90
N GLY A 43 1.47 -3.27 -21.12
CA GLY A 43 1.29 -2.44 -22.31
C GLY A 43 -0.03 -1.67 -22.31
N ASP A 44 -1.02 -2.12 -21.53
CA ASP A 44 -2.31 -1.49 -21.34
C ASP A 44 -2.34 -0.51 -20.16
N TYR A 45 -1.21 -0.30 -19.46
CA TYR A 45 -1.16 0.51 -18.24
C TYR A 45 -1.82 1.89 -18.42
N VAL A 46 -1.32 2.71 -19.36
CA VAL A 46 -1.80 4.09 -19.52
C VAL A 46 -3.26 4.16 -19.92
N ALA A 47 -3.69 3.28 -20.82
CA ALA A 47 -5.09 3.21 -21.24
C ALA A 47 -5.99 2.80 -20.07
N THR A 48 -5.57 1.80 -19.29
CA THR A 48 -6.34 1.32 -18.14
C THR A 48 -6.42 2.37 -17.03
N SER A 49 -5.28 2.95 -16.62
CA SER A 49 -5.23 3.92 -15.52
C SER A 49 -5.94 5.23 -15.85
N ARG A 50 -5.96 5.64 -17.12
CA ARG A 50 -6.65 6.87 -17.57
C ARG A 50 -8.13 6.65 -17.84
N ASP A 51 -8.47 5.61 -18.60
CA ASP A 51 -9.83 5.44 -19.14
C ASP A 51 -10.70 4.55 -18.25
N GLN A 52 -10.10 3.73 -17.38
CA GLN A 52 -10.79 2.80 -16.49
C GLN A 52 -10.18 2.82 -15.07
N PRO A 53 -10.24 3.97 -14.36
CA PRO A 53 -9.59 4.15 -13.06
C PRO A 53 -10.07 3.12 -12.02
N ASP A 54 -11.36 2.76 -11.98
CA ASP A 54 -11.86 1.75 -11.04
C ASP A 54 -11.27 0.34 -11.30
N VAL A 55 -11.05 0.00 -12.58
CA VAL A 55 -10.41 -1.28 -12.96
C VAL A 55 -8.93 -1.26 -12.60
N TRP A 56 -8.28 -0.11 -12.79
CA TRP A 56 -6.90 0.10 -12.37
C TRP A 56 -6.75 -0.03 -10.85
N ASP A 57 -7.58 0.66 -10.08
CA ASP A 57 -7.56 0.63 -8.61
C ASP A 57 -7.79 -0.79 -8.10
N ALA A 58 -8.74 -1.52 -8.66
CA ALA A 58 -8.98 -2.93 -8.29
C ALA A 58 -7.75 -3.83 -8.56
N LYS A 59 -7.04 -3.62 -9.68
CA LYS A 59 -5.78 -4.33 -9.97
C LYS A 59 -4.67 -3.94 -9.00
N PHE A 60 -4.58 -2.66 -8.64
CA PHE A 60 -3.56 -2.16 -7.72
C PHE A 60 -3.78 -2.65 -6.28
N ASP A 61 -5.04 -2.67 -5.83
CA ASP A 61 -5.42 -3.28 -4.54
C ASP A 61 -5.21 -4.79 -4.52
N ALA A 62 -5.40 -5.47 -5.65
CA ALA A 62 -5.08 -6.89 -5.75
C ALA A 62 -3.56 -7.14 -5.58
N VAL A 63 -2.71 -6.28 -6.14
CA VAL A 63 -1.25 -6.33 -5.93
C VAL A 63 -0.89 -6.18 -4.45
N ALA A 64 -1.54 -5.24 -3.75
CA ALA A 64 -1.33 -5.04 -2.32
C ALA A 64 -1.80 -6.23 -1.48
N ARG A 65 -2.97 -6.79 -1.78
CA ARG A 65 -3.53 -7.97 -1.11
C ARG A 65 -2.68 -9.22 -1.30
N ASP A 66 -2.14 -9.44 -2.49
CA ASP A 66 -1.19 -10.54 -2.72
C ASP A 66 0.10 -10.35 -1.90
N ALA A 67 0.52 -9.11 -1.65
CA ALA A 67 1.66 -8.80 -0.78
C ALA A 67 1.35 -8.85 0.74
N GLY A 68 0.08 -9.08 1.11
CA GLY A 68 -0.36 -9.21 2.50
C GLY A 68 -0.89 -7.90 3.13
N PHE A 69 -1.13 -6.87 2.34
CA PHE A 69 -1.78 -5.62 2.78
C PHE A 69 -3.29 -5.67 2.55
N GLU A 70 -4.06 -4.81 3.21
CA GLU A 70 -5.52 -4.75 3.00
C GLU A 70 -5.88 -4.09 1.66
N ASN A 71 -5.20 -2.99 1.31
CA ASN A 71 -5.31 -2.31 0.03
C ASN A 71 -3.98 -1.61 -0.32
N ALA A 72 -3.91 -0.98 -1.49
CA ALA A 72 -2.71 -0.31 -1.95
C ALA A 72 -2.37 0.95 -1.15
N ALA A 73 -3.37 1.64 -0.59
CA ALA A 73 -3.13 2.80 0.28
C ALA A 73 -2.40 2.39 1.56
N ASP A 74 -2.76 1.25 2.15
CA ASP A 74 -2.08 0.71 3.33
C ASP A 74 -0.64 0.29 3.03
N ALA A 75 -0.40 -0.34 1.86
CA ALA A 75 0.95 -0.67 1.42
C ALA A 75 1.82 0.57 1.22
N LEU A 76 1.26 1.63 0.60
CA LEU A 76 1.95 2.90 0.43
C LEU A 76 2.22 3.59 1.77
N ALA A 77 1.25 3.65 2.68
CA ALA A 77 1.45 4.23 4.01
C ALA A 77 2.52 3.45 4.81
N ALA A 78 2.48 2.12 4.76
CA ALA A 78 3.45 1.25 5.40
C ALA A 78 4.86 1.47 4.84
N SER A 79 4.99 1.69 3.54
CA SER A 79 6.27 1.92 2.89
C SER A 79 6.98 3.20 3.32
N GLU A 80 6.26 4.21 3.81
CA GLU A 80 6.86 5.43 4.38
C GLU A 80 7.70 5.14 5.63
N THR A 81 7.32 4.13 6.41
CA THR A 81 8.09 3.71 7.59
C THR A 81 9.44 3.09 7.24
N MET A 82 9.62 2.68 5.97
CA MET A 82 10.83 2.08 5.44
C MET A 82 11.44 2.91 4.30
N ALA A 83 11.18 4.22 4.25
CA ALA A 83 11.67 5.10 3.19
C ALA A 83 13.21 5.16 3.08
N ASN A 84 13.92 4.88 4.17
CA ASN A 84 15.39 4.85 4.21
C ASN A 84 15.98 3.48 3.83
N ASP A 85 15.16 2.45 3.60
CA ASP A 85 15.64 1.15 3.10
C ASP A 85 16.02 1.28 1.62
N SER A 86 17.27 0.97 1.29
CA SER A 86 17.81 1.16 -0.06
C SER A 86 17.11 0.32 -1.12
N ASP A 87 16.64 -0.88 -0.78
CA ASP A 87 16.03 -1.79 -1.74
C ASP A 87 14.61 -1.34 -2.07
N ILE A 88 13.86 -0.92 -1.04
CA ILE A 88 12.53 -0.32 -1.20
C ILE A 88 12.63 1.00 -1.96
N ALA A 89 13.60 1.85 -1.64
CA ALA A 89 13.83 3.12 -2.34
C ALA A 89 14.17 2.90 -3.83
N ALA A 90 15.03 1.92 -4.14
CA ALA A 90 15.38 1.59 -5.52
C ALA A 90 14.16 1.10 -6.33
N LEU A 91 13.32 0.24 -5.74
CA LEU A 91 12.10 -0.23 -6.40
C LEU A 91 11.06 0.88 -6.58
N ARG A 92 10.86 1.75 -5.58
CA ARG A 92 10.02 2.95 -5.69
C ARG A 92 10.46 3.84 -6.85
N GLN A 93 11.77 4.05 -6.99
CA GLN A 93 12.33 4.82 -8.10
C GLN A 93 12.06 4.11 -9.43
N ALA A 94 12.30 2.81 -9.54
CA ALA A 94 12.07 2.04 -10.76
C ALA A 94 10.59 2.08 -11.21
N VAL A 95 9.65 1.98 -10.28
CA VAL A 95 8.21 2.16 -10.56
C VAL A 95 7.94 3.57 -11.10
N THR A 96 8.46 4.59 -10.43
CA THR A 96 8.28 5.99 -10.84
C THR A 96 8.83 6.24 -12.24
N ASP A 97 10.05 5.80 -12.51
CA ASP A 97 10.69 5.93 -13.82
C ASP A 97 9.88 5.22 -14.91
N LYS A 98 9.36 4.03 -14.59
CA LYS A 98 8.54 3.27 -15.52
C LYS A 98 7.22 3.98 -15.84
N ILE A 99 6.53 4.51 -14.83
CA ILE A 99 5.32 5.31 -15.03
C ILE A 99 5.62 6.51 -15.92
N LEU A 100 6.68 7.27 -15.62
CA LEU A 100 7.08 8.43 -16.41
C LEU A 100 7.41 8.05 -17.87
N LEU A 101 8.07 6.91 -18.08
CA LEU A 101 8.36 6.38 -19.41
C LEU A 101 7.08 6.04 -20.17
N GLN A 102 6.12 5.36 -19.53
CA GLN A 102 4.85 4.96 -20.14
C GLN A 102 4.01 6.17 -20.55
N TYR A 103 4.01 7.25 -19.74
CA TYR A 103 3.28 8.48 -20.04
C TYR A 103 4.00 9.42 -21.01
N ARG A 104 5.28 9.18 -21.35
CA ARG A 104 6.06 10.05 -22.24
C ARG A 104 5.37 10.35 -23.58
N PRO A 105 4.73 9.38 -24.28
CA PRO A 105 4.05 9.65 -25.55
C PRO A 105 2.80 10.53 -25.43
N TYR A 106 2.30 10.77 -24.22
CA TYR A 106 1.05 11.47 -23.94
C TYR A 106 1.27 12.87 -23.34
N ARG A 107 2.53 13.34 -23.25
CA ARG A 107 2.87 14.70 -22.83
C ARG A 107 2.78 15.61 -24.04
N GLU A 108 1.61 16.22 -24.23
CA GLU A 108 1.38 17.32 -25.17
C GLU A 108 1.88 18.66 -24.59
#